data_AF-A0A3N5MJL6-F1
#
_entry.id   AF-A0A3N5MJL6-F1
#
_cell.length_a   1.000
_cell.length_b   1.000
_cell.length_c   1.000
_cell.angle_alpha   90.00
_cell.angle_beta   90.00
_cell.angle_gamma   90.00
#
_symmetry.space_group_name_H-M   'P 1'
#
loop_
_entity.id
_entity.type
_entity.pdbx_description
1 polymer ?
#
loop_
_entity_poly.entity_id
_entity_poly.type
_entity_poly.pdbx_seq_one_letter_code
_entity_poly.pdbx_strand_id
1 'polypeptide(L)'
;MKDFVGYTARLVKKAGKLFAGRFSRDRVPVSVVFGRFRRVLENHNRAIEIITDMGEKLGGDYLFDITYVRSAYTELRGNINDSVESFELLTQEKYSELKGIFDRIDREINRLLFDEVSSSREMVLFFEDITWDRGSETGGKTANLAALKNELKLPVPDGFSITTSAFAEFIRLNGIDAKIAALRQDGDITEGELLNIRNSILKGEMPPALNKEIDMALEKLRMRCRGHCQLAVRSSAVEEDGEYSFAGQYETVLNVPLEGAAVKDAYRQVLASLFTEKSAAYHRQVGLDIKNARMAAGCLFMVDAAASGVLYSENPGGERNTQLISATWGLGKSIVEGQTDADFYLIRKGVQPVITEKKTGRKTSMVVNGDGSGTVTVNTPSDMVGKSSLTDEQALELAALGARIEAHFRAPQDIEWALDREGRFFLLQARPLRVAEQALPSERTMELGKDLPVLLKSKGFIVQTGAGAGKVFLLRHMDDLDHFPRGAVLVAHNDSSNFVRIMPFASAIITDVGT
;
A
#
# COMPACT_ATOMS: atom_id res chain seq x y z
N MET A 1 -51.75 60.76 -0.74
CA MET A 1 -50.92 59.81 -1.52
C MET A 1 -50.18 60.43 -2.72
N LYS A 2 -50.40 61.71 -3.10
CA LYS A 2 -49.56 62.41 -4.10
C LYS A 2 -48.45 63.30 -3.50
N ASP A 3 -48.57 63.75 -2.25
CA ASP A 3 -47.53 64.58 -1.60
C ASP A 3 -46.44 63.78 -0.85
N PHE A 4 -46.63 62.47 -0.65
CA PHE A 4 -45.62 61.59 -0.05
C PHE A 4 -44.61 61.04 -1.09
N VAL A 5 -44.97 61.08 -2.38
CA VAL A 5 -44.14 60.58 -3.48
C VAL A 5 -43.17 61.67 -3.98
N GLY A 6 -43.50 62.96 -3.81
CA GLY A 6 -42.63 64.06 -4.20
C GLY A 6 -41.41 64.27 -3.28
N TYR A 7 -41.55 63.96 -1.98
CA TYR A 7 -40.51 64.18 -0.98
C TYR A 7 -39.43 63.07 -1.02
N THR A 8 -39.82 61.83 -1.31
CA THR A 8 -38.92 60.68 -1.47
C THR A 8 -38.09 60.76 -2.75
N ALA A 9 -38.66 61.27 -3.85
CA ALA A 9 -37.93 61.42 -5.12
C ALA A 9 -36.78 62.46 -5.06
N ARG A 10 -36.90 63.50 -4.23
CA ARG A 10 -35.82 64.50 -4.04
C ARG A 10 -34.70 64.01 -3.13
N LEU A 11 -35.00 63.15 -2.16
CA LEU A 11 -34.00 62.50 -1.29
C LEU A 11 -33.19 61.44 -2.05
N VAL A 12 -33.81 60.67 -2.94
CA VAL A 12 -33.11 59.67 -3.77
C VAL A 12 -32.18 60.32 -4.80
N LYS A 13 -32.57 61.46 -5.40
CA LYS A 13 -31.68 62.21 -6.32
C LYS A 13 -30.51 62.92 -5.61
N LYS A 14 -30.64 63.26 -4.33
CA LYS A 14 -29.56 63.87 -3.53
C LYS A 14 -28.62 62.82 -2.94
N ALA A 15 -29.10 61.62 -2.64
CA ALA A 15 -28.26 60.47 -2.26
C ALA A 15 -27.48 59.89 -3.45
N GLY A 16 -28.06 59.90 -4.65
CA GLY A 16 -27.42 59.42 -5.89
C GLY A 16 -26.25 60.26 -6.40
N LYS A 17 -25.97 61.44 -5.82
CA LYS A 17 -24.81 62.28 -6.15
C LYS A 17 -23.70 62.30 -5.08
N LEU A 18 -23.90 61.60 -3.96
CA LEU A 18 -22.91 61.52 -2.86
C LEU A 18 -22.20 60.15 -2.77
N PHE A 19 -22.61 59.16 -3.58
CA PHE A 19 -21.92 57.87 -3.72
C PHE A 19 -21.25 57.69 -5.09
N ALA A 20 -21.06 58.78 -5.85
CA ALA A 20 -20.18 58.81 -7.00
C ALA A 20 -18.72 59.01 -6.53
N GLY A 21 -18.17 58.00 -5.85
CA GLY A 21 -16.81 58.08 -5.33
C GLY A 21 -16.37 56.78 -4.68
N ARG A 22 -15.52 56.03 -5.40
CA ARG A 22 -14.73 54.87 -4.95
C ARG A 22 -15.52 53.64 -4.54
N PHE A 23 -15.64 52.67 -5.44
CA PHE A 23 -15.27 51.25 -5.24
C PHE A 23 -15.38 50.54 -6.60
N SER A 24 -14.26 50.48 -7.33
CA SER A 24 -14.07 49.44 -8.35
C SER A 24 -13.81 48.14 -7.60
N ARG A 25 -14.86 47.34 -7.37
CA ARG A 25 -14.72 45.93 -7.00
C ARG A 25 -14.90 45.13 -8.28
N ASP A 26 -13.87 44.41 -8.69
CA ASP A 26 -13.96 43.43 -9.77
C ASP A 26 -15.10 42.47 -9.45
N ARG A 27 -16.17 42.53 -10.26
CA ARG A 27 -17.30 41.60 -10.12
C ARG A 27 -16.84 40.25 -10.63
N VAL A 28 -16.70 39.28 -9.72
CA VAL A 28 -16.51 37.87 -10.05
C VAL A 28 -17.57 37.47 -11.11
N PRO A 29 -17.18 36.87 -12.24
CA PRO A 29 -18.12 36.51 -13.30
C PRO A 29 -19.26 35.63 -12.77
N VAL A 30 -20.49 35.87 -13.22
CA VAL A 30 -21.68 35.10 -12.81
C VAL A 30 -21.50 33.60 -13.07
N SER A 31 -20.76 33.23 -14.11
CA SER A 31 -20.40 31.83 -14.40
C SER A 31 -19.56 31.18 -13.31
N VAL A 32 -18.64 31.93 -12.68
CA VAL A 32 -17.81 31.46 -11.57
C VAL A 32 -18.65 31.32 -10.31
N VAL A 33 -19.50 32.31 -10.01
CA VAL A 33 -20.44 32.26 -8.88
C VAL A 33 -21.42 31.09 -9.02
N PHE A 34 -21.99 30.90 -10.21
CA PHE A 34 -22.93 29.82 -10.49
C PHE A 34 -22.26 28.44 -10.43
N GLY A 35 -21.04 28.30 -10.97
CA GLY A 35 -20.26 27.07 -10.87
C GLY A 35 -19.93 26.68 -9.42
N ARG A 36 -19.60 27.67 -8.58
CA ARG A 36 -19.33 27.45 -7.15
C ARG A 36 -20.61 27.09 -6.38
N PHE A 37 -21.73 27.76 -6.68
CA PHE A 37 -23.02 27.43 -6.07
C PHE A 37 -23.44 25.99 -6.40
N ARG A 38 -23.26 25.56 -7.65
CA ARG A 38 -23.53 24.20 -8.08
C ARG A 38 -22.66 23.17 -7.33
N ARG A 39 -21.36 23.45 -7.15
CA ARG A 39 -20.46 22.58 -6.36
C ARG A 39 -20.91 22.43 -4.91
N VAL A 40 -21.36 23.51 -4.27
CA VAL A 40 -21.90 23.43 -2.90
C VAL A 40 -23.11 22.48 -2.85
N LEU A 41 -24.01 22.54 -3.83
CA LEU A 41 -25.17 21.64 -3.90
C LEU A 41 -24.78 20.18 -4.16
N GLU A 42 -23.86 19.95 -5.11
CA GLU A 42 -23.38 18.61 -5.45
C GLU A 42 -22.69 17.95 -4.25
N ASN A 43 -21.78 18.68 -3.60
CA ASN A 43 -21.06 18.19 -2.42
C ASN A 43 -21.98 17.99 -1.21
N HIS A 44 -22.98 18.86 -1.02
CA HIS A 44 -23.97 18.69 0.05
C HIS A 44 -24.82 17.44 -0.14
N ASN A 45 -25.30 17.20 -1.37
CA ASN A 45 -26.07 15.99 -1.67
C ASN A 45 -25.22 14.73 -1.43
N ARG A 46 -23.96 14.74 -1.89
CA ARG A 46 -23.05 13.63 -1.67
C ARG A 46 -22.78 13.38 -0.18
N ALA A 47 -22.61 14.43 0.61
CA ALA A 47 -22.47 14.33 2.06
C ALA A 47 -23.70 13.67 2.72
N ILE A 48 -24.92 14.02 2.28
CA ILE A 48 -26.16 13.40 2.78
C ILE A 48 -26.24 11.92 2.39
N GLU A 49 -25.87 11.54 1.17
CA GLU A 49 -25.84 10.15 0.74
C GLU A 49 -24.93 9.30 1.63
N ILE A 50 -23.73 9.81 1.92
CA ILE A 50 -22.76 9.12 2.79
C ILE A 50 -23.32 8.98 4.21
N ILE A 51 -23.88 10.06 4.79
CA ILE A 51 -24.49 10.01 6.12
C ILE A 51 -25.65 9.01 6.16
N THR A 52 -26.42 8.91 5.08
CA THR A 52 -27.55 7.98 4.98
C THR A 52 -27.06 6.53 4.95
N ASP A 53 -26.06 6.21 4.10
CA ASP A 53 -25.43 4.89 4.04
C ASP A 53 -24.82 4.48 5.39
N MET A 54 -24.13 5.41 6.06
CA MET A 54 -23.59 5.18 7.41
C MET A 54 -24.70 4.92 8.43
N GLY A 55 -25.83 5.65 8.34
CA GLY A 55 -27.00 5.47 9.20
C GLY A 55 -27.70 4.12 8.99
N GLU A 56 -27.84 3.67 7.75
CA GLU A 56 -28.41 2.36 7.42
C GLU A 56 -27.55 1.22 7.97
N LYS A 57 -26.23 1.32 7.82
CA LYS A 57 -25.28 0.33 8.34
C LYS A 57 -25.25 0.28 9.87
N LEU A 58 -25.39 1.43 10.54
CA LEU A 58 -25.51 1.50 12.00
C LEU A 58 -26.76 0.76 12.53
N GLY A 59 -27.78 0.55 11.69
CA GLY A 59 -29.02 -0.14 12.04
C GLY A 59 -28.87 -1.61 12.44
N GLY A 60 -27.68 -2.21 12.26
CA GLY A 60 -27.35 -3.57 12.72
C GLY A 60 -27.64 -4.68 11.71
N ASP A 61 -28.27 -4.36 10.58
CA ASP A 61 -28.56 -5.29 9.48
C ASP A 61 -27.34 -5.58 8.58
N TYR A 62 -26.25 -4.81 8.75
CA TYR A 62 -25.05 -4.90 7.93
C TYR A 62 -23.80 -5.01 8.80
N LEU A 63 -22.90 -5.95 8.44
CA LEU A 63 -21.55 -6.00 9.00
C LEU A 63 -20.65 -5.02 8.23
N PHE A 64 -20.00 -4.11 8.95
CA PHE A 64 -19.03 -3.17 8.40
C PHE A 64 -17.80 -3.10 9.30
N ASP A 65 -16.64 -2.78 8.73
CA ASP A 65 -15.37 -2.68 9.44
C ASP A 65 -14.93 -1.22 9.65
N ILE A 66 -13.84 -1.03 10.39
CA ILE A 66 -13.27 0.30 10.62
C ILE A 66 -12.77 0.95 9.31
N THR A 67 -12.40 0.15 8.31
CA THR A 67 -11.97 0.61 6.98
C THR A 67 -13.10 1.33 6.27
N TYR A 68 -14.30 0.75 6.29
CA TYR A 68 -15.51 1.38 5.78
C TYR A 68 -15.77 2.72 6.48
N VAL A 69 -15.71 2.75 7.83
CA VAL A 69 -15.97 3.98 8.59
C VAL A 69 -14.96 5.08 8.23
N ARG A 70 -13.67 4.73 8.11
CA ARG A 70 -12.60 5.65 7.72
C ARG A 70 -12.76 6.15 6.28
N SER A 71 -13.10 5.27 5.34
CA SER A 71 -13.34 5.63 3.94
C SER A 71 -14.55 6.56 3.80
N ALA A 72 -15.69 6.18 4.39
CA ALA A 72 -16.91 6.99 4.40
C ALA A 72 -16.66 8.37 5.02
N TYR A 73 -15.94 8.42 6.14
CA TYR A 73 -15.57 9.69 6.76
C TYR A 73 -14.62 10.53 5.88
N THR A 74 -13.64 9.91 5.21
CA THR A 74 -12.70 10.62 4.33
C THR A 74 -13.43 11.27 3.15
N GLU A 75 -14.38 10.54 2.55
CA GLU A 75 -15.23 11.06 1.48
C GLU A 75 -16.14 12.19 1.99
N LEU A 76 -16.76 12.01 3.15
CA LEU A 76 -17.62 13.03 3.79
C LEU A 76 -16.82 14.31 4.08
N ARG A 77 -15.63 14.16 4.66
CA ARG A 77 -14.71 15.25 4.98
C ARG A 77 -14.35 16.07 3.75
N GLY A 78 -13.99 15.42 2.64
CA GLY A 78 -13.67 16.10 1.38
C GLY A 78 -14.83 16.94 0.86
N ASN A 79 -16.04 16.36 0.82
CA ASN A 79 -17.25 17.05 0.36
C ASN A 79 -17.59 18.27 1.23
N ILE A 80 -17.47 18.14 2.55
CA ILE A 80 -17.73 19.25 3.48
C ILE A 80 -16.66 20.33 3.36
N ASN A 81 -15.37 19.96 3.25
CA ASN A 81 -14.29 20.93 3.10
C ASN A 81 -14.47 21.79 1.82
N ASP A 82 -14.71 21.14 0.69
CA ASP A 82 -14.92 21.80 -0.60
C ASP A 82 -16.19 22.68 -0.60
N SER A 83 -17.20 22.26 0.16
CA SER A 83 -18.41 23.04 0.41
C SER A 83 -18.11 24.30 1.20
N VAL A 84 -17.36 24.20 2.30
CA VAL A 84 -16.96 25.33 3.15
C VAL A 84 -16.14 26.34 2.35
N GLU A 85 -15.12 25.89 1.61
CA GLU A 85 -14.28 26.77 0.78
C GLU A 85 -15.09 27.47 -0.32
N SER A 86 -15.97 26.72 -0.99
CA SER A 86 -16.84 27.30 -2.02
C SER A 86 -17.83 28.30 -1.42
N PHE A 87 -18.32 28.06 -0.20
CA PHE A 87 -19.24 28.94 0.51
C PHE A 87 -18.57 30.22 1.01
N GLU A 88 -17.34 30.16 1.53
CA GLU A 88 -16.56 31.33 1.93
C GLU A 88 -16.29 32.25 0.74
N LEU A 89 -15.92 31.69 -0.41
CA LEU A 89 -15.71 32.45 -1.64
C LEU A 89 -17.01 33.08 -2.18
N LEU A 90 -18.14 32.36 -2.12
CA LEU A 90 -19.45 32.87 -2.54
C LEU A 90 -19.93 34.02 -1.64
N THR A 91 -19.59 33.97 -0.36
CA THR A 91 -20.07 34.91 0.65
C THR A 91 -19.10 36.05 0.93
N GLN A 92 -17.99 36.14 0.19
CA GLN A 92 -16.92 37.12 0.40
C GLN A 92 -16.40 37.09 1.85
N GLU A 93 -16.11 35.89 2.35
CA GLU A 93 -15.55 35.64 3.69
C GLU A 93 -16.45 36.08 4.85
N LYS A 94 -17.75 36.29 4.60
CA LYS A 94 -18.73 36.66 5.65
C LYS A 94 -18.84 35.61 6.77
N TYR A 95 -18.45 34.37 6.49
CA TYR A 95 -18.57 33.23 7.40
C TYR A 95 -17.22 32.52 7.63
N SER A 96 -16.13 33.26 7.77
CA SER A 96 -14.77 32.72 8.00
C SER A 96 -14.64 31.84 9.25
N GLU A 97 -15.60 31.89 10.18
CA GLU A 97 -15.66 31.00 11.34
C GLU A 97 -16.02 29.54 10.98
N LEU A 98 -16.67 29.31 9.83
CA LEU A 98 -17.09 27.95 9.43
C LEU A 98 -15.89 27.03 9.24
N LYS A 99 -14.80 27.51 8.63
CA LYS A 99 -13.57 26.73 8.48
C LYS A 99 -13.00 26.33 9.84
N GLY A 100 -12.95 27.25 10.81
CA GLY A 100 -12.47 26.95 12.16
C GLY A 100 -13.34 25.93 12.91
N ILE A 101 -14.66 25.97 12.71
CA ILE A 101 -15.58 24.98 13.28
C ILE A 101 -15.40 23.61 12.61
N PHE A 102 -15.30 23.59 11.28
CA PHE A 102 -15.00 22.37 10.52
C PHE A 102 -13.69 21.74 10.98
N ASP A 103 -12.60 22.50 11.04
CA ASP A 103 -11.29 22.00 11.48
C ASP A 103 -11.30 21.49 12.93
N ARG A 104 -12.14 22.06 13.80
CA ARG A 104 -12.33 21.55 15.17
C ARG A 104 -13.05 20.21 15.18
N ILE A 105 -14.18 20.10 14.48
CA ILE A 105 -14.96 18.86 14.39
C ILE A 105 -14.14 17.77 13.67
N ASP A 106 -13.42 18.12 12.60
CA ASP A 106 -12.55 17.22 11.87
C ASP A 106 -11.47 16.64 12.78
N ARG A 107 -10.86 17.47 13.63
CA ARG A 107 -9.90 16.99 14.64
C ARG A 107 -10.54 16.09 15.69
N GLU A 108 -11.75 16.39 16.15
CA GLU A 108 -12.47 15.56 17.13
C GLU A 108 -12.82 14.19 16.54
N ILE A 109 -13.33 14.14 15.30
CA ILE A 109 -13.67 12.87 14.64
C ILE A 109 -12.41 12.10 14.25
N ASN A 110 -11.38 12.76 13.71
CA ASN A 110 -10.11 12.08 13.43
C ASN A 110 -9.49 11.51 14.70
N ARG A 111 -9.63 12.19 15.84
CA ARG A 111 -9.22 11.61 17.13
C ARG A 111 -9.96 10.34 17.46
N LEU A 112 -11.27 10.28 17.23
CA LEU A 112 -12.05 9.07 17.49
C LEU A 112 -11.75 7.94 16.50
N LEU A 113 -11.49 8.26 15.23
CA LEU A 113 -11.25 7.26 14.18
C LEU A 113 -9.79 6.77 14.09
N PHE A 114 -8.85 7.62 14.52
CA PHE A 114 -7.41 7.41 14.33
C PHE A 114 -6.58 7.61 15.61
N ASP A 115 -7.04 8.39 16.60
CA ASP A 115 -6.36 8.57 17.91
C ASP A 115 -6.96 7.73 19.06
N GLU A 116 -7.90 6.79 18.80
CA GLU A 116 -7.94 5.57 19.62
C GLU A 116 -6.68 4.76 19.32
N VAL A 117 -5.54 5.31 19.76
CA VAL A 117 -4.47 4.53 20.34
C VAL A 117 -5.18 3.71 21.40
N SER A 118 -5.46 2.45 21.05
CA SER A 118 -5.74 1.40 22.01
C SER A 118 -4.88 1.69 23.22
N SER A 119 -5.51 1.94 24.36
CA SER A 119 -4.83 2.22 25.62
C SER A 119 -3.94 1.05 26.10
N SER A 120 -3.77 0.03 25.26
CA SER A 120 -2.59 -0.82 25.18
C SER A 120 -1.30 0.01 25.14
N ARG A 121 -0.65 0.09 26.30
CA ARG A 121 0.74 0.55 26.43
C ARG A 121 1.74 -0.44 25.85
N GLU A 122 1.29 -1.58 25.33
CA GLU A 122 2.17 -2.66 24.91
C GLU A 122 2.88 -2.24 23.62
N MET A 123 4.19 -2.06 23.74
CA MET A 123 5.05 -1.65 22.63
C MET A 123 5.45 -2.86 21.79
N VAL A 124 5.29 -4.07 22.35
CA VAL A 124 5.54 -5.35 21.69
C VAL A 124 4.39 -6.32 21.91
N LEU A 125 3.89 -6.93 20.82
CA LEU A 125 2.83 -7.94 20.83
C LEU A 125 3.26 -9.22 20.15
N PHE A 126 3.10 -10.37 20.81
CA PHE A 126 3.36 -11.65 20.16
C PHE A 126 2.25 -11.98 19.16
N PHE A 127 2.59 -12.69 18.09
CA PHE A 127 1.60 -13.04 17.05
C PHE A 127 0.41 -13.82 17.62
N GLU A 128 0.61 -14.62 18.67
CA GLU A 128 -0.46 -15.36 19.35
C GLU A 128 -1.45 -14.47 20.12
N ASP A 129 -1.04 -13.25 20.47
CA ASP A 129 -1.83 -12.27 21.22
C ASP A 129 -2.46 -11.19 20.32
N ILE A 130 -2.18 -11.23 19.01
CA ILE A 130 -2.79 -10.31 18.04
C ILE A 130 -4.16 -10.86 17.64
N THR A 131 -5.19 -10.20 18.15
CA THR A 131 -6.60 -10.43 17.83
C THR A 131 -7.11 -9.38 16.84
N TRP A 132 -8.29 -9.60 16.25
CA TRP A 132 -8.86 -8.75 15.21
C TRP A 132 -9.04 -7.28 15.63
N ASP A 133 -9.31 -7.02 16.92
CA ASP A 133 -9.47 -5.69 17.52
C ASP A 133 -8.14 -4.96 17.72
N ARG A 134 -7.01 -5.68 17.65
CA ARG A 134 -5.66 -5.16 17.83
C ARG A 134 -4.88 -5.01 16.52
N GLY A 135 -5.49 -5.37 15.38
CA GLY A 135 -4.82 -5.34 14.08
C GLY A 135 -4.31 -3.95 13.68
N SER A 136 -5.00 -2.89 14.11
CA SER A 136 -4.60 -1.50 13.90
C SER A 136 -3.30 -1.13 14.64
N GLU A 137 -2.96 -1.82 15.74
CA GLU A 137 -1.72 -1.61 16.49
C GLU A 137 -0.50 -2.23 15.78
N THR A 138 -0.71 -3.25 14.95
CA THR A 138 0.37 -4.03 14.33
C THR A 138 0.49 -3.85 12.82
N GLY A 139 -0.38 -3.04 12.23
CA GLY A 139 -0.48 -2.87 10.77
C GLY A 139 -1.05 -4.09 10.06
N GLY A 140 -1.51 -3.88 8.82
CA GLY A 140 -2.30 -4.88 8.09
C GLY A 140 -1.56 -6.20 7.86
N LYS A 141 -0.31 -6.14 7.38
CA LYS A 141 0.49 -7.34 7.08
C LYS A 141 0.65 -8.28 8.28
N THR A 142 1.01 -7.72 9.43
CA THR A 142 1.20 -8.50 10.66
C THR A 142 -0.14 -9.00 11.18
N ALA A 143 -1.19 -8.19 11.12
CA ALA A 143 -2.54 -8.59 11.52
C ALA A 143 -3.08 -9.76 10.67
N ASN A 144 -2.91 -9.71 9.34
CA ASN A 144 -3.33 -10.79 8.45
C ASN A 144 -2.58 -12.09 8.77
N LEU A 145 -1.26 -12.03 8.99
CA LEU A 145 -0.48 -13.21 9.38
C LEU A 145 -0.90 -13.76 10.74
N ALA A 146 -1.21 -12.90 11.70
CA ALA A 146 -1.74 -13.33 12.97
C ALA A 146 -3.11 -14.02 12.82
N ALA A 147 -4.00 -13.51 11.98
CA ALA A 147 -5.28 -14.17 11.68
C ALA A 147 -5.08 -15.57 11.08
N LEU A 148 -4.17 -15.71 10.09
CA LEU A 148 -3.81 -17.02 9.53
C LEU A 148 -3.31 -18.00 10.59
N LYS A 149 -2.47 -17.53 11.52
CA LYS A 149 -1.92 -18.34 12.60
C LYS A 149 -2.97 -18.70 13.66
N ASN A 150 -3.72 -17.72 14.12
CA ASN A 150 -4.57 -17.83 15.31
C ASN A 150 -5.93 -18.46 14.97
N GLU A 151 -6.50 -18.13 13.82
CA GLU A 151 -7.85 -18.56 13.43
C GLU A 151 -7.82 -19.82 12.57
N LEU A 152 -6.94 -19.86 11.55
CA LEU A 152 -6.84 -21.00 10.64
C LEU A 152 -5.82 -22.06 11.06
N LYS A 153 -5.01 -21.78 12.10
CA LYS A 153 -3.90 -22.64 12.56
C LYS A 153 -2.95 -23.02 11.42
N LEU A 154 -2.70 -22.07 10.51
CA LEU A 154 -1.80 -22.25 9.39
C LEU A 154 -0.35 -22.00 9.80
N PRO A 155 0.63 -22.59 9.08
CA PRO A 155 2.03 -22.45 9.44
C PRO A 155 2.52 -21.04 9.11
N VAL A 156 2.63 -20.21 10.13
CA VAL A 156 3.23 -18.87 10.07
C VAL A 156 4.44 -18.88 11.01
N PRO A 157 5.61 -18.36 10.59
CA PRO A 157 6.77 -18.28 11.46
C PRO A 157 6.44 -17.54 12.76
N ASP A 158 6.96 -18.04 13.88
CA ASP A 158 6.71 -17.41 15.18
C ASP A 158 7.44 -16.07 15.30
N GLY A 159 6.93 -15.17 16.14
CA GLY A 159 7.43 -13.80 16.19
C GLY A 159 6.61 -12.87 17.07
N PHE A 160 6.96 -11.59 17.00
CA PHE A 160 6.25 -10.49 17.64
C PHE A 160 6.21 -9.27 16.72
N SER A 161 5.29 -8.34 16.96
CA SER A 161 5.18 -7.05 16.31
C SER A 161 5.61 -5.96 17.27
N ILE A 162 6.42 -5.01 16.79
CA ILE A 162 6.65 -3.72 17.45
C ILE A 162 5.54 -2.79 16.98
N THR A 163 4.72 -2.31 17.92
CA THR A 163 3.44 -1.68 17.61
C THR A 163 3.55 -0.25 17.10
N THR A 164 2.47 0.28 16.55
CA THR A 164 2.35 1.70 16.20
C THR A 164 2.45 2.64 17.42
N SER A 165 2.08 2.14 18.62
CA SER A 165 2.32 2.85 19.88
C SER A 165 3.82 3.00 20.16
N ALA A 166 4.62 1.98 19.88
CA ALA A 166 6.08 2.05 19.99
C ALA A 166 6.69 3.05 18.99
N PHE A 167 6.14 3.11 17.77
CA PHE A 167 6.51 4.12 16.78
C PHE A 167 6.23 5.53 17.30
N ALA A 168 5.02 5.80 17.80
CA ALA A 168 4.64 7.11 18.31
C ALA A 168 5.57 7.56 19.45
N GLU A 169 5.89 6.67 20.39
CA GLU A 169 6.81 6.96 21.48
C GLU A 169 8.25 7.20 20.99
N PHE A 170 8.73 6.41 20.03
CA PHE A 170 10.05 6.60 19.42
C PHE A 170 10.17 7.96 18.74
N ILE A 171 9.17 8.34 17.93
CA ILE A 171 9.13 9.63 17.22
C ILE A 171 9.10 10.80 18.22
N ARG A 172 8.30 10.70 19.27
CA ARG A 172 8.16 11.72 20.32
C ARG A 172 9.45 11.90 21.12
N LEU A 173 10.05 10.81 21.60
CA LEU A 173 11.28 10.87 22.42
C LEU A 173 12.45 11.51 21.67
N ASN A 174 12.52 11.29 20.35
CA ASN A 174 13.59 11.81 19.50
C ASN A 174 13.30 13.19 18.89
N GLY A 175 12.17 13.84 19.24
CA GLY A 175 11.79 15.15 18.70
C GLY A 175 11.58 15.16 17.17
N ILE A 176 11.21 14.01 16.60
CA ILE A 176 11.01 13.83 15.17
C ILE A 176 9.60 14.30 14.76
N ASP A 177 8.67 14.32 15.70
CA ASP A 177 7.32 14.89 15.57
C ASP A 177 7.33 16.31 15.01
N ALA A 178 8.19 17.19 15.54
CA ALA A 178 8.33 18.56 15.06
C ALA A 178 8.83 18.62 13.61
N LYS A 179 9.73 17.71 13.21
CA LYS A 179 10.25 17.63 11.83
C LYS A 179 9.19 17.13 10.86
N ILE A 180 8.39 16.13 11.26
CA ILE A 180 7.27 15.62 10.48
C ILE A 180 6.20 16.71 10.32
N ALA A 181 5.85 17.41 11.40
CA ALA A 181 4.86 18.49 11.36
C ALA A 181 5.26 19.62 10.41
N ALA A 182 6.57 19.91 10.31
CA ALA A 182 7.13 20.94 9.45
C ALA A 182 7.16 20.57 7.95
N LEU A 183 6.87 19.32 7.56
CA LEU A 183 6.75 18.95 6.15
C LEU A 183 5.69 19.83 5.46
N ARG A 184 5.98 20.33 4.28
CA ARG A 184 5.05 21.21 3.55
C ARG A 184 3.83 20.43 3.06
N GLN A 185 2.62 20.97 3.29
CA GLN A 185 1.36 20.34 2.82
C GLN A 185 1.04 20.65 1.35
N ASP A 186 1.44 21.82 0.83
CA ASP A 186 1.01 22.31 -0.50
C ASP A 186 2.11 22.27 -1.58
N GLY A 187 3.29 21.70 -1.28
CA GLY A 187 4.44 21.62 -2.19
C GLY A 187 4.91 20.19 -2.41
N ASP A 188 5.81 19.96 -3.38
CA ASP A 188 6.60 18.72 -3.39
C ASP A 188 7.45 18.70 -2.13
N ILE A 189 7.18 17.74 -1.23
CA ILE A 189 8.05 17.43 -0.11
C ILE A 189 9.44 17.18 -0.69
N THR A 190 10.44 17.92 -0.21
CA THR A 190 11.78 17.84 -0.78
C THR A 190 12.52 16.60 -0.28
N GLU A 191 13.42 16.08 -1.11
CA GLU A 191 14.33 14.98 -0.72
C GLU A 191 15.10 15.32 0.57
N GLY A 192 15.54 16.58 0.71
CA GLY A 192 16.29 17.05 1.88
C GLY A 192 15.49 17.01 3.18
N GLU A 193 14.20 17.33 3.15
CA GLU A 193 13.30 17.23 4.32
C GLU A 193 13.15 15.77 4.76
N LEU A 194 12.88 14.88 3.81
CA LEU A 194 12.75 13.44 4.05
C LEU A 194 14.05 12.83 4.57
N LEU A 195 15.19 13.17 3.95
CA LEU A 195 16.50 12.71 4.37
C LEU A 195 16.85 13.15 5.80
N ASN A 196 16.47 14.37 6.20
CA ASN A 196 16.66 14.84 7.58
C ASN A 196 15.84 14.00 8.58
N ILE A 197 14.59 13.67 8.26
CA ILE A 197 13.75 12.81 9.10
C ILE A 197 14.37 11.40 9.18
N ARG A 198 14.71 10.79 8.04
CA ARG A 198 15.35 9.47 7.98
C ARG A 198 16.62 9.40 8.82
N ASN A 199 17.51 10.38 8.68
CA ASN A 199 18.75 10.43 9.47
C ASN A 199 18.50 10.57 10.97
N SER A 200 17.42 11.26 11.36
CA SER A 200 17.02 11.39 12.76
C SER A 200 16.49 10.07 13.31
N ILE A 201 15.73 9.32 12.51
CA ILE A 201 15.25 7.98 12.88
C ILE A 201 16.42 7.01 13.02
N LEU A 202 17.34 6.99 12.05
CA LEU A 202 18.50 6.08 12.06
C LEU A 202 19.45 6.33 13.23
N LYS A 203 19.53 7.57 13.74
CA LYS A 203 20.34 7.95 14.91
C LYS A 203 19.55 7.99 16.22
N GLY A 204 18.24 7.76 16.17
CA GLY A 204 17.35 7.96 17.30
C GLY A 204 17.60 6.95 18.43
N GLU A 205 17.44 7.40 19.66
CA GLU A 205 17.52 6.57 20.85
C GLU A 205 16.24 5.74 21.01
N MET A 206 16.40 4.48 21.43
CA MET A 206 15.25 3.63 21.72
C MET A 206 14.64 4.04 23.06
N PRO A 207 13.31 4.27 23.14
CA PRO A 207 12.63 4.47 24.41
C PRO A 207 12.97 3.35 25.41
N PRO A 208 13.31 3.66 26.68
CA PRO A 208 13.74 2.65 27.65
C PRO A 208 12.71 1.51 27.85
N ALA A 209 11.42 1.84 27.79
CA ALA A 209 10.33 0.85 27.85
C ALA A 209 10.36 -0.10 26.64
N LEU A 210 10.39 0.45 25.42
CA LEU A 210 10.50 -0.34 24.18
C LEU A 210 11.75 -1.22 24.19
N ASN A 211 12.88 -0.66 24.59
CA ASN A 211 14.15 -1.38 24.67
C ASN A 211 14.02 -2.64 25.55
N LYS A 212 13.42 -2.50 26.73
CA LYS A 212 13.17 -3.61 27.65
C LYS A 212 12.19 -4.63 27.08
N GLU A 213 11.09 -4.19 26.47
CA GLU A 213 10.09 -5.09 25.88
C GLU A 213 10.65 -5.89 24.72
N ILE A 214 11.45 -5.28 23.83
CA ILE A 214 12.17 -6.01 22.77
C ILE A 214 13.10 -7.05 23.38
N ASP A 215 13.91 -6.70 24.37
CA ASP A 215 14.86 -7.65 24.98
C ASP A 215 14.13 -8.82 25.66
N MET A 216 13.00 -8.57 26.31
CA MET A 216 12.14 -9.61 26.88
C MET A 216 11.50 -10.51 25.80
N ALA A 217 11.07 -9.91 24.69
CA ALA A 217 10.48 -10.65 23.59
C ALA A 217 11.50 -11.56 22.89
N LEU A 218 12.73 -11.06 22.70
CA LEU A 218 13.83 -11.85 22.16
C LEU A 218 14.20 -13.02 23.07
N GLU A 219 14.19 -12.83 24.38
CA GLU A 219 14.44 -13.93 25.33
C GLU A 219 13.37 -15.01 25.24
N LYS A 220 12.09 -14.64 25.17
CA LYS A 220 11.01 -15.60 24.92
C LYS A 220 11.19 -16.34 23.59
N LEU A 221 11.57 -15.65 22.51
CA LEU A 221 11.82 -16.29 21.22
C LEU A 221 13.03 -17.25 21.27
N ARG A 222 14.11 -16.90 21.98
CA ARG A 222 15.27 -17.80 22.17
C ARG A 222 14.84 -19.13 22.77
N MET A 223 13.93 -19.12 23.74
CA MET A 223 13.41 -20.34 24.36
C MET A 223 12.57 -21.20 23.40
N ARG A 224 12.00 -20.61 22.34
CA ARG A 224 11.23 -21.31 21.29
C ARG A 224 12.12 -21.77 20.12
N CYS A 225 13.28 -21.16 19.96
CA CYS A 225 14.25 -21.49 18.92
C CYS A 225 14.92 -22.85 19.20
N ARG A 226 15.01 -23.70 18.16
CA ARG A 226 15.82 -24.92 18.17
C ARG A 226 17.05 -24.73 17.31
N GLY A 227 18.17 -24.33 17.92
CA GLY A 227 19.45 -24.14 17.22
C GLY A 227 19.77 -22.68 16.92
N HIS A 228 20.29 -22.41 15.72
CA HIS A 228 20.60 -21.05 15.28
C HIS A 228 19.36 -20.44 14.60
N CYS A 229 18.78 -19.40 15.21
CA CYS A 229 17.65 -18.67 14.63
C CYS A 229 18.03 -17.21 14.39
N GLN A 230 17.54 -16.71 13.27
CA GLN A 230 17.57 -15.30 12.90
C GLN A 230 16.13 -14.81 12.71
N LEU A 231 15.97 -13.50 12.54
CA LEU A 231 14.68 -12.86 12.33
C LEU A 231 14.62 -12.17 10.96
N ALA A 232 13.42 -12.06 10.42
CA ALA A 232 13.06 -11.06 9.42
C ALA A 232 12.31 -9.93 10.12
N VAL A 233 12.76 -8.69 9.96
CA VAL A 233 12.09 -7.49 10.47
C VAL A 233 11.42 -6.80 9.28
N ARG A 234 10.09 -6.90 9.22
CA ARG A 234 9.25 -6.46 8.11
C ARG A 234 8.43 -5.24 8.50
N SER A 235 8.35 -4.27 7.62
CA SER A 235 7.38 -3.17 7.69
C SER A 235 5.94 -3.71 7.67
N SER A 236 5.09 -3.06 8.46
CA SER A 236 3.65 -3.32 8.54
C SER A 236 2.95 -1.99 8.80
N ALA A 237 2.69 -1.23 7.75
CA ALA A 237 2.00 0.06 7.89
C ALA A 237 0.50 -0.16 8.17
N VAL A 238 -0.14 0.78 8.87
CA VAL A 238 -1.60 0.72 9.13
C VAL A 238 -2.39 0.86 7.83
N GLU A 239 -1.86 1.63 6.88
CA GLU A 239 -2.48 1.94 5.60
C GLU A 239 -2.14 0.91 4.50
N GLU A 240 -1.30 -0.09 4.81
CA GLU A 240 -0.66 -0.95 3.80
C GLU A 240 -1.62 -1.87 3.02
N ASP A 241 -2.74 -2.24 3.64
CA ASP A 241 -3.74 -3.17 3.13
C ASP A 241 -5.08 -2.49 2.77
N GLY A 242 -5.07 -1.16 2.60
CA GLY A 242 -6.21 -0.38 2.13
C GLY A 242 -6.47 -0.51 0.62
N GLU A 243 -7.22 0.44 0.04
CA GLU A 243 -7.54 0.40 -1.38
C GLU A 243 -6.32 0.51 -2.31
N TYR A 244 -5.18 0.90 -1.77
CA TYR A 244 -3.95 1.04 -2.51
C TYR A 244 -2.87 0.27 -1.75
N SER A 245 -2.38 -0.82 -2.33
CA SER A 245 -1.33 -1.64 -1.72
C SER A 245 0.01 -0.92 -1.86
N PHE A 246 0.71 -0.66 -0.74
CA PHE A 246 2.08 -0.09 -0.73
C PHE A 246 3.15 -1.14 -1.12
N ALA A 247 2.81 -2.02 -2.06
CA ALA A 247 3.62 -3.16 -2.47
C ALA A 247 5.06 -2.74 -2.80
N GLY A 248 6.02 -3.30 -2.07
CA GLY A 248 7.45 -3.11 -2.31
C GLY A 248 8.00 -1.71 -2.04
N GLN A 249 7.26 -0.83 -1.34
CA GLN A 249 7.73 0.53 -1.03
C GLN A 249 8.52 0.62 0.28
N TYR A 250 8.20 -0.23 1.24
CA TYR A 250 8.83 -0.21 2.57
C TYR A 250 9.88 -1.30 2.72
N GLU A 251 10.82 -1.06 3.62
CA GLU A 251 11.99 -1.89 3.79
C GLU A 251 11.66 -3.16 4.59
N THR A 252 12.36 -4.23 4.26
CA THR A 252 12.37 -5.48 5.00
C THR A 252 13.83 -5.86 5.23
N VAL A 253 14.22 -6.02 6.48
CA VAL A 253 15.58 -6.44 6.85
C VAL A 253 15.55 -7.93 7.13
N LEU A 254 16.18 -8.70 6.25
CA LEU A 254 16.25 -10.16 6.34
C LEU A 254 17.48 -10.61 7.11
N ASN A 255 17.40 -11.82 7.67
CA ASN A 255 18.52 -12.49 8.32
C ASN A 255 19.16 -11.66 9.45
N VAL A 256 18.33 -11.11 10.33
CA VAL A 256 18.75 -10.30 11.48
C VAL A 256 19.11 -11.23 12.65
N PRO A 257 20.31 -11.12 13.24
CA PRO A 257 20.66 -11.87 14.45
C PRO A 257 19.62 -11.69 15.56
N LEU A 258 19.40 -12.74 16.35
CA LEU A 258 18.50 -12.70 17.51
C LEU A 258 19.14 -11.96 18.70
N GLU A 259 19.63 -10.76 18.45
CA GLU A 259 20.36 -9.88 19.35
C GLU A 259 19.64 -8.53 19.45
N GLY A 260 19.56 -7.99 20.66
CA GLY A 260 18.81 -6.74 20.91
C GLY A 260 19.31 -5.58 20.06
N ALA A 261 20.63 -5.40 19.92
CA ALA A 261 21.21 -4.34 19.10
C ALA A 261 20.81 -4.47 17.62
N ALA A 262 20.98 -5.66 17.04
CA ALA A 262 20.66 -5.92 15.64
C ALA A 262 19.17 -5.70 15.31
N VAL A 263 18.27 -6.14 16.19
CA VAL A 263 16.81 -5.95 16.01
C VAL A 263 16.42 -4.48 16.13
N LYS A 264 17.04 -3.74 17.05
CA LYS A 264 16.79 -2.29 17.22
C LYS A 264 17.29 -1.50 16.00
N ASP A 265 18.44 -1.88 15.43
CA ASP A 265 18.96 -1.27 14.21
C ASP A 265 18.09 -1.58 13.00
N ALA A 266 17.65 -2.83 12.85
CA ALA A 266 16.69 -3.23 11.82
C ALA A 266 15.35 -2.48 11.96
N TYR A 267 14.85 -2.30 13.19
CA TYR A 267 13.65 -1.52 13.45
C TYR A 267 13.80 -0.06 13.00
N ARG A 268 14.94 0.60 13.29
CA ARG A 268 15.21 1.97 12.80
C ARG A 268 15.22 2.04 11.27
N GLN A 269 15.77 1.04 10.59
CA GLN A 269 15.77 0.97 9.12
C GLN A 269 14.33 0.88 8.58
N VAL A 270 13.52 -0.02 9.16
CA VAL A 270 12.09 -0.14 8.82
C VAL A 270 11.35 1.18 9.02
N LEU A 271 11.54 1.86 10.16
CA LEU A 271 10.91 3.16 10.41
C LEU A 271 11.39 4.23 9.42
N ALA A 272 12.69 4.26 9.09
CA ALA A 272 13.24 5.22 8.16
C ALA A 272 12.73 5.00 6.73
N SER A 273 12.34 3.77 6.37
CA SER A 273 11.78 3.47 5.05
C SER A 273 10.43 4.15 4.79
N LEU A 274 9.71 4.53 5.86
CA LEU A 274 8.46 5.28 5.76
C LEU A 274 8.66 6.67 5.13
N PHE A 275 9.81 7.30 5.36
CA PHE A 275 10.10 8.68 4.94
C PHE A 275 11.01 8.75 3.72
N THR A 276 10.72 7.94 2.69
CA THR A 276 11.42 7.97 1.40
C THR A 276 10.65 8.78 0.37
N GLU A 277 11.32 9.26 -0.70
CA GLU A 277 10.63 9.94 -1.80
C GLU A 277 9.54 9.08 -2.43
N LYS A 278 9.82 7.78 -2.59
CA LYS A 278 8.87 6.81 -3.12
C LYS A 278 7.62 6.73 -2.24
N SER A 279 7.80 6.64 -0.93
CA SER A 279 6.69 6.65 0.02
C SER A 279 5.92 7.97 -0.02
N ALA A 280 6.59 9.12 -0.02
CA ALA A 280 5.93 10.43 -0.07
C ALA A 280 5.13 10.65 -1.37
N ALA A 281 5.71 10.29 -2.52
CA ALA A 281 5.04 10.35 -3.80
C ALA A 281 3.80 9.45 -3.85
N TYR A 282 3.90 8.25 -3.26
CA TYR A 282 2.79 7.32 -3.17
C TYR A 282 1.64 7.87 -2.31
N HIS A 283 1.92 8.33 -1.09
CA HIS A 283 0.91 8.93 -0.21
C HIS A 283 0.19 10.08 -0.92
N ARG A 284 0.93 10.94 -1.63
CA ARG A 284 0.37 12.02 -2.45
C ARG A 284 -0.56 11.49 -3.56
N GLN A 285 -0.15 10.42 -4.27
CA GLN A 285 -0.93 9.81 -5.35
C GLN A 285 -2.27 9.27 -4.85
N VAL A 286 -2.31 8.71 -3.64
CA VAL A 286 -3.51 8.10 -3.04
C VAL A 286 -4.29 9.07 -2.14
N GLY A 287 -3.86 10.34 -2.03
CA GLY A 287 -4.53 11.37 -1.24
C GLY A 287 -4.34 11.27 0.27
N LEU A 288 -3.31 10.53 0.73
CA LEU A 288 -2.96 10.40 2.15
C LEU A 288 -1.87 11.42 2.53
N ASP A 289 -1.92 11.90 3.78
CA ASP A 289 -0.87 12.75 4.34
C ASP A 289 0.17 11.88 5.07
N ILE A 290 1.40 11.86 4.56
CA ILE A 290 2.53 11.11 5.15
C ILE A 290 2.79 11.50 6.62
N LYS A 291 2.34 12.68 7.08
CA LYS A 291 2.43 13.08 8.49
C LYS A 291 1.61 12.19 9.43
N ASN A 292 0.52 11.64 8.93
CA ASN A 292 -0.37 10.78 9.69
C ASN A 292 0.07 9.31 9.62
N ALA A 293 0.98 8.98 8.71
CA ALA A 293 1.43 7.62 8.53
C ALA A 293 2.07 7.06 9.81
N ARG A 294 1.76 5.80 10.10
CA ARG A 294 2.26 5.04 11.24
C ARG A 294 2.79 3.70 10.73
N MET A 295 3.89 3.24 11.33
CA MET A 295 4.56 2.00 10.96
C MET A 295 4.68 1.11 12.18
N ALA A 296 4.13 -0.10 12.10
CA ALA A 296 4.52 -1.21 12.96
C ALA A 296 5.60 -2.05 12.26
N ALA A 297 6.27 -2.91 13.02
CA ALA A 297 7.29 -3.80 12.47
C ALA A 297 7.10 -5.24 12.97
N GLY A 298 6.84 -6.16 12.05
CA GLY A 298 6.78 -7.59 12.34
C GLY A 298 8.18 -8.20 12.41
N CYS A 299 8.52 -8.79 13.54
CA CYS A 299 9.76 -9.52 13.81
C CYS A 299 9.45 -11.03 13.85
N LEU A 300 9.68 -11.72 12.73
CA LEU A 300 9.35 -13.15 12.57
C LEU A 300 10.63 -13.98 12.48
N PHE A 301 10.59 -15.24 12.91
CA PHE A 301 11.68 -16.17 12.61
C PHE A 301 11.95 -16.24 11.11
N MET A 302 13.22 -16.13 10.76
CA MET A 302 13.71 -16.31 9.41
C MET A 302 13.57 -17.79 9.02
N VAL A 303 12.92 -18.05 7.89
CA VAL A 303 12.84 -19.39 7.33
C VAL A 303 14.12 -19.65 6.52
N ASP A 304 14.85 -20.72 6.82
CA ASP A 304 15.93 -21.22 5.96
C ASP A 304 15.28 -21.91 4.75
N ALA A 305 14.88 -21.09 3.79
CA ALA A 305 14.06 -21.52 2.66
C ALA A 305 14.91 -22.33 1.66
N ALA A 306 14.48 -23.56 1.39
CA ALA A 306 14.94 -24.32 0.23
C ALA A 306 14.34 -23.74 -1.06
N ALA A 307 13.05 -23.40 -1.01
CA ALA A 307 12.33 -22.73 -2.08
C ALA A 307 11.36 -21.70 -1.49
N SER A 308 10.96 -20.73 -2.29
CA SER A 308 9.98 -19.72 -1.89
C SER A 308 9.35 -19.08 -3.11
N GLY A 309 8.30 -18.29 -2.89
CA GLY A 309 7.71 -17.50 -3.95
C GLY A 309 6.35 -16.94 -3.60
N VAL A 310 5.53 -16.81 -4.62
CA VAL A 310 4.21 -16.16 -4.55
C VAL A 310 3.15 -17.13 -5.06
N LEU A 311 2.01 -17.16 -4.37
CA LEU A 311 0.80 -17.85 -4.78
C LEU A 311 -0.29 -16.81 -4.95
N TYR A 312 -0.80 -16.70 -6.17
CA TYR A 312 -2.05 -16.02 -6.45
C TYR A 312 -3.18 -17.04 -6.37
N SER A 313 -4.08 -16.86 -5.41
CA SER A 313 -5.23 -17.75 -5.23
C SER A 313 -6.25 -17.58 -6.36
N GLU A 314 -6.15 -16.54 -7.18
CA GLU A 314 -6.80 -16.47 -8.49
C GLU A 314 -5.80 -15.98 -9.53
N ASN A 315 -5.78 -16.59 -10.73
CA ASN A 315 -4.84 -16.24 -11.78
C ASN A 315 -5.07 -14.80 -12.29
N PRO A 316 -4.12 -13.86 -12.05
CA PRO A 316 -4.26 -12.48 -12.50
C PRO A 316 -4.30 -12.41 -14.03
N GLY A 317 -5.43 -11.98 -14.61
CA GLY A 317 -5.59 -11.83 -16.06
C GLY A 317 -5.82 -13.13 -16.84
N GLY A 318 -5.91 -14.28 -16.17
CA GLY A 318 -6.09 -15.59 -16.79
C GLY A 318 -7.48 -16.22 -16.63
N GLU A 319 -7.56 -17.54 -16.79
CA GLU A 319 -8.81 -18.30 -16.61
C GLU A 319 -9.30 -18.19 -15.15
N ARG A 320 -10.58 -17.81 -14.98
CA ARG A 320 -11.24 -17.88 -13.67
C ARG A 320 -11.14 -19.29 -13.09
N ASN A 321 -11.14 -19.39 -11.76
CA ASN A 321 -11.04 -20.67 -11.03
C ASN A 321 -9.70 -21.41 -11.21
N THR A 322 -8.63 -20.69 -11.55
CA THR A 322 -7.25 -21.20 -11.54
C THR A 322 -6.40 -20.43 -10.54
N GLN A 323 -5.43 -21.11 -9.93
CA GLN A 323 -4.40 -20.54 -9.05
C GLN A 323 -3.07 -20.52 -9.81
N LEU A 324 -2.25 -19.50 -9.55
CA LEU A 324 -0.92 -19.37 -10.14
C LEU A 324 0.14 -19.38 -9.03
N ILE A 325 1.06 -20.32 -9.08
CA ILE A 325 2.22 -20.38 -8.19
C ILE A 325 3.46 -19.98 -8.99
N SER A 326 4.20 -19.00 -8.49
CA SER A 326 5.57 -18.68 -8.89
C SER A 326 6.54 -19.16 -7.81
N ALA A 327 7.61 -19.86 -8.19
CA ALA A 327 8.55 -20.46 -7.24
C ALA A 327 10.02 -20.36 -7.69
N THR A 328 10.93 -20.15 -6.75
CA THR A 328 12.38 -20.10 -6.98
C THR A 328 13.14 -20.80 -5.87
N TRP A 329 14.43 -21.03 -6.08
CA TRP A 329 15.34 -21.56 -5.07
C TRP A 329 15.75 -20.47 -4.06
N GLY A 330 15.88 -20.85 -2.79
CA GLY A 330 16.29 -19.93 -1.73
C GLY A 330 15.17 -18.98 -1.30
N LEU A 331 15.56 -17.76 -0.90
CA LEU A 331 14.69 -16.72 -0.38
C LEU A 331 13.94 -15.96 -1.49
N GLY A 332 12.69 -15.58 -1.21
CA GLY A 332 11.75 -15.08 -2.22
C GLY A 332 12.01 -13.64 -2.69
N LYS A 333 13.05 -13.01 -2.14
CA LYS A 333 13.45 -11.63 -2.48
C LYS A 333 13.66 -11.46 -4.00
N SER A 334 14.23 -12.45 -4.67
CA SER A 334 14.49 -12.37 -6.11
C SER A 334 13.24 -12.47 -6.98
N ILE A 335 12.17 -13.14 -6.51
CA ILE A 335 10.88 -13.17 -7.21
C ILE A 335 10.17 -11.82 -7.07
N VAL A 336 10.09 -11.32 -5.84
CA VAL A 336 9.41 -10.03 -5.55
C VAL A 336 10.10 -8.86 -6.24
N GLU A 337 11.42 -8.95 -6.45
CA GLU A 337 12.21 -7.93 -7.14
C GLU A 337 12.36 -8.17 -8.66
N GLY A 338 11.75 -9.23 -9.23
CA GLY A 338 11.77 -9.48 -10.67
C GLY A 338 13.12 -9.98 -11.23
N GLN A 339 14.02 -10.45 -10.38
CA GLN A 339 15.43 -10.66 -10.71
C GLN A 339 15.77 -12.07 -11.22
N THR A 340 14.84 -13.03 -11.22
CA THR A 340 15.16 -14.42 -11.55
C THR A 340 14.06 -15.14 -12.33
N ASP A 341 14.47 -15.93 -13.32
CA ASP A 341 13.62 -16.85 -14.09
C ASP A 341 13.04 -17.94 -13.18
N ALA A 342 11.75 -17.83 -12.81
CA ALA A 342 11.05 -18.66 -11.84
C ALA A 342 10.30 -19.86 -12.46
N ASP A 343 9.87 -20.79 -11.62
CA ASP A 343 8.92 -21.83 -12.00
C ASP A 343 7.49 -21.34 -11.90
N PHE A 344 6.64 -21.77 -12.83
CA PHE A 344 5.22 -21.46 -12.83
C PHE A 344 4.40 -22.74 -12.82
N TYR A 345 3.40 -22.78 -11.95
CA TYR A 345 2.41 -23.86 -11.87
C TYR A 345 1.02 -23.24 -11.95
N LEU A 346 0.27 -23.62 -12.98
CA LEU A 346 -1.14 -23.26 -13.11
C LEU A 346 -1.99 -24.41 -12.61
N ILE A 347 -2.84 -24.14 -11.61
CA ILE A 347 -3.61 -25.17 -10.92
C ILE A 347 -5.09 -24.85 -11.03
N ARG A 348 -5.87 -25.77 -11.61
CA ARG A 348 -7.33 -25.65 -11.63
C ARG A 348 -7.88 -26.02 -10.25
N LYS A 349 -8.70 -25.13 -9.67
CA LYS A 349 -9.40 -25.36 -8.40
C LYS A 349 -10.49 -26.43 -8.58
N GLY A 350 -10.71 -27.21 -7.54
CA GLY A 350 -11.77 -28.22 -7.47
C GLY A 350 -11.64 -29.06 -6.21
N VAL A 351 -12.54 -30.03 -6.05
CA VAL A 351 -12.47 -31.02 -4.93
C VAL A 351 -11.11 -31.72 -4.92
N GLN A 352 -10.58 -32.01 -6.11
CA GLN A 352 -9.20 -32.42 -6.31
C GLN A 352 -8.53 -31.38 -7.22
N PRO A 353 -7.60 -30.55 -6.70
CA PRO A 353 -6.87 -29.60 -7.52
C PRO A 353 -5.96 -30.36 -8.51
N VAL A 354 -5.79 -29.81 -9.72
CA VAL A 354 -4.98 -30.44 -10.78
C VAL A 354 -4.07 -29.40 -11.41
N ILE A 355 -2.79 -29.74 -11.56
CA ILE A 355 -1.83 -28.93 -12.32
C ILE A 355 -2.18 -29.05 -13.81
N THR A 356 -2.54 -27.93 -14.43
CA THR A 356 -2.89 -27.85 -15.85
C THR A 356 -1.73 -27.43 -16.72
N GLU A 357 -0.81 -26.63 -16.16
CA GLU A 357 0.39 -26.19 -16.84
C GLU A 357 1.55 -26.11 -15.83
N LYS A 358 2.74 -26.47 -16.29
CA LYS A 358 3.99 -26.38 -15.54
C LYS A 358 5.09 -25.85 -16.45
N LYS A 359 5.73 -24.77 -16.05
CA LYS A 359 6.88 -24.18 -16.74
C LYS A 359 8.04 -24.07 -15.75
N THR A 360 9.19 -24.60 -16.13
CA THR A 360 10.38 -24.59 -15.28
C THR A 360 11.37 -23.54 -15.77
N GLY A 361 11.71 -22.59 -14.91
CA GLY A 361 12.73 -21.57 -15.15
C GLY A 361 14.14 -22.13 -14.91
N ARG A 362 15.17 -21.53 -15.50
CA ARG A 362 16.57 -21.96 -15.30
C ARG A 362 17.07 -21.73 -13.88
N LYS A 363 16.65 -20.66 -13.21
CA LYS A 363 17.06 -20.28 -11.83
C LYS A 363 18.57 -20.41 -11.61
N THR A 364 19.38 -19.67 -12.36
CA THR A 364 20.86 -19.78 -12.33
C THR A 364 21.52 -19.17 -11.09
N SER A 365 20.79 -18.34 -10.35
CA SER A 365 21.21 -17.79 -9.06
C SER A 365 20.07 -17.90 -8.05
N MET A 366 20.43 -17.90 -6.77
CA MET A 366 19.49 -17.92 -5.65
C MET A 366 19.97 -16.99 -4.54
N VAL A 367 19.02 -16.43 -3.78
CA VAL A 367 19.32 -15.59 -2.61
C VAL A 367 19.27 -16.48 -1.37
N VAL A 368 20.30 -16.42 -0.55
CA VAL A 368 20.39 -17.18 0.71
C VAL A 368 20.75 -16.27 1.87
N ASN A 369 20.56 -16.77 3.09
CA ASN A 369 21.04 -16.10 4.29
C ASN A 369 22.58 -15.98 4.23
N GLY A 370 23.08 -14.77 4.48
CA GLY A 370 24.51 -14.52 4.63
C GLY A 370 25.04 -15.00 5.98
N ASP A 371 26.36 -15.12 6.09
CA ASP A 371 27.01 -15.45 7.35
C ASP A 371 26.79 -14.31 8.36
N GLY A 372 26.10 -14.61 9.45
CA GLY A 372 25.80 -13.65 10.52
C GLY A 372 24.59 -12.76 10.24
N SER A 373 24.61 -11.89 9.21
CA SER A 373 23.47 -11.03 8.90
C SER A 373 23.28 -10.72 7.41
N GLY A 374 22.07 -10.32 7.05
CA GLY A 374 21.70 -9.96 5.67
C GLY A 374 21.68 -11.15 4.71
N THR A 375 21.54 -10.88 3.42
CA THR A 375 21.39 -11.93 2.39
C THR A 375 22.49 -11.82 1.34
N VAL A 376 22.85 -12.95 0.75
CA VAL A 376 23.82 -13.01 -0.36
C VAL A 376 23.21 -13.73 -1.55
N THR A 377 23.54 -13.25 -2.75
CA THR A 377 23.18 -13.94 -4.00
C THR A 377 24.31 -14.89 -4.37
N VAL A 378 23.99 -16.17 -4.55
CA VAL A 378 24.93 -17.21 -4.93
C VAL A 378 24.50 -17.87 -6.23
N ASN A 379 25.44 -18.49 -6.94
CA ASN A 379 25.10 -19.33 -8.09
C ASN A 379 24.34 -20.56 -7.60
N THR A 380 23.28 -20.91 -8.32
CA THR A 380 22.53 -22.14 -8.05
C THR A 380 23.44 -23.35 -8.34
N PRO A 381 23.51 -24.35 -7.44
CA PRO A 381 24.23 -25.58 -7.69
C PRO A 381 23.88 -26.20 -9.05
N SER A 382 24.87 -26.72 -9.77
CA SER A 382 24.70 -27.15 -11.18
C SER A 382 23.67 -28.26 -11.34
N ASP A 383 23.46 -29.07 -10.31
CA ASP A 383 22.46 -30.12 -10.25
C ASP A 383 21.04 -29.60 -9.97
N MET A 384 20.86 -28.33 -9.58
CA MET A 384 19.56 -27.68 -9.34
C MET A 384 19.14 -26.75 -10.49
N VAL A 385 20.07 -26.30 -11.32
CA VAL A 385 19.79 -25.42 -12.48
C VAL A 385 18.82 -26.11 -13.44
N GLY A 386 17.75 -25.40 -13.82
CA GLY A 386 16.71 -25.91 -14.71
C GLY A 386 15.83 -27.03 -14.14
N LYS A 387 15.95 -27.34 -12.84
CA LYS A 387 15.02 -28.23 -12.14
C LYS A 387 13.89 -27.47 -11.48
N SER A 388 12.77 -28.15 -11.28
CA SER A 388 11.62 -27.63 -10.53
C SER A 388 11.97 -27.39 -9.06
N SER A 389 11.60 -26.24 -8.53
CA SER A 389 11.75 -25.84 -7.13
C SER A 389 10.75 -26.49 -6.18
N LEU A 390 9.63 -26.97 -6.71
CA LEU A 390 8.61 -27.74 -6.00
C LEU A 390 8.36 -29.07 -6.70
N THR A 391 8.02 -30.09 -5.93
CA THR A 391 7.36 -31.29 -6.47
C THR A 391 5.90 -30.98 -6.81
N ASP A 392 5.27 -31.84 -7.60
CA ASP A 392 3.86 -31.66 -7.96
C ASP A 392 2.96 -31.80 -6.71
N GLU A 393 3.31 -32.69 -5.78
CA GLU A 393 2.62 -32.84 -4.50
C GLU A 393 2.71 -31.58 -3.65
N GLN A 394 3.89 -30.97 -3.58
CA GLN A 394 4.11 -29.71 -2.85
C GLN A 394 3.33 -28.54 -3.48
N ALA A 395 3.30 -28.46 -4.81
CA ALA A 395 2.52 -27.43 -5.50
C ALA A 395 1.01 -27.59 -5.23
N LEU A 396 0.49 -28.82 -5.20
CA LEU A 396 -0.90 -29.10 -4.86
C LEU A 396 -1.22 -28.85 -3.37
N GLU A 397 -0.30 -29.17 -2.46
CA GLU A 397 -0.41 -28.84 -1.03
C GLU A 397 -0.50 -27.32 -0.83
N LEU A 398 0.40 -26.57 -1.48
CA LEU A 398 0.40 -25.11 -1.43
C LEU A 398 -0.88 -24.50 -2.02
N ALA A 399 -1.39 -25.05 -3.12
CA ALA A 399 -2.67 -24.64 -3.69
C ALA A 399 -3.86 -24.91 -2.75
N ALA A 400 -3.80 -25.99 -1.95
CA ALA A 400 -4.80 -26.26 -0.93
C ALA A 400 -4.73 -25.24 0.23
N LEU A 401 -3.52 -24.80 0.62
CA LEU A 401 -3.35 -23.69 1.56
C LEU A 401 -3.94 -22.39 1.00
N GLY A 402 -3.66 -22.05 -0.27
CA GLY A 402 -4.23 -20.88 -0.93
C GLY A 402 -5.76 -20.86 -0.94
N ALA A 403 -6.38 -22.00 -1.27
CA ALA A 403 -7.83 -22.12 -1.25
C ALA A 403 -8.44 -21.92 0.15
N ARG A 404 -7.76 -22.40 1.21
CA ARG A 404 -8.19 -22.17 2.60
C ARG A 404 -8.09 -20.70 3.00
N ILE A 405 -7.02 -20.02 2.57
CA ILE A 405 -6.78 -18.61 2.85
C ILE A 405 -7.79 -17.72 2.11
N GLU A 406 -8.05 -17.99 0.83
CA GLU A 406 -9.09 -17.33 0.03
C GLU A 406 -10.48 -17.50 0.63
N ALA A 407 -10.84 -18.72 1.05
CA ALA A 407 -12.13 -18.99 1.67
C ALA A 407 -12.33 -18.22 2.99
N HIS A 408 -11.26 -18.04 3.76
CA HIS A 408 -11.28 -17.29 5.00
C HIS A 408 -11.51 -15.79 4.76
N PHE A 409 -10.72 -15.18 3.86
CA PHE A 409 -10.84 -13.76 3.54
C PHE A 409 -11.99 -13.43 2.57
N ARG A 410 -12.64 -14.45 1.99
CA ARG A 410 -13.75 -14.35 1.02
C ARG A 410 -13.42 -13.48 -0.20
N ALA A 411 -12.15 -13.41 -0.54
CA ALA A 411 -11.64 -12.67 -1.69
C ALA A 411 -10.36 -13.36 -2.18
N PRO A 412 -10.04 -13.29 -3.49
CA PRO A 412 -8.75 -13.74 -4.00
C PRO A 412 -7.58 -13.13 -3.23
N GLN A 413 -6.50 -13.89 -3.07
CA GLN A 413 -5.35 -13.51 -2.23
C GLN A 413 -4.04 -13.61 -3.01
N ASP A 414 -3.14 -12.69 -2.71
CA ASP A 414 -1.72 -12.70 -3.06
C ASP A 414 -0.95 -13.13 -1.80
N ILE A 415 -0.28 -14.28 -1.88
CA ILE A 415 0.30 -14.98 -0.74
C ILE A 415 1.79 -15.19 -0.98
N GLU A 416 2.63 -14.66 -0.09
CA GLU A 416 4.06 -14.99 -0.07
C GLU A 416 4.28 -16.21 0.83
N TRP A 417 5.12 -17.13 0.38
CA TRP A 417 5.38 -18.39 1.08
C TRP A 417 6.86 -18.79 0.99
N ALA A 418 7.30 -19.62 1.94
CA ALA A 418 8.58 -20.31 1.91
C ALA A 418 8.40 -21.78 2.27
N LEU A 419 9.21 -22.63 1.64
CA LEU A 419 9.38 -24.04 1.94
C LEU A 419 10.74 -24.19 2.62
N ASP A 420 10.77 -24.64 3.86
CA ASP A 420 12.03 -24.88 4.57
C ASP A 420 12.77 -26.13 4.04
N ARG A 421 13.99 -26.36 4.55
CA ARG A 421 14.79 -27.53 4.17
C ARG A 421 14.22 -28.87 4.64
N GLU A 422 13.28 -28.85 5.58
CA GLU A 422 12.56 -30.04 6.04
C GLU A 422 11.29 -30.32 5.22
N GLY A 423 10.98 -29.47 4.22
CA GLY A 423 9.81 -29.62 3.36
C GLY A 423 8.50 -29.11 3.96
N ARG A 424 8.56 -28.21 4.95
CA ARG A 424 7.39 -27.58 5.57
C ARG A 424 7.15 -26.20 4.97
N PHE A 425 5.89 -25.92 4.62
CA PHE A 425 5.47 -24.60 4.18
C PHE A 425 5.32 -23.62 5.35
N PHE A 426 5.69 -22.38 5.10
CA PHE A 426 5.45 -21.22 5.95
C PHE A 426 4.86 -20.09 5.13
N LEU A 427 3.78 -19.50 5.64
CA LEU A 427 3.13 -18.33 5.05
C LEU A 427 3.81 -17.07 5.60
N LEU A 428 4.26 -16.22 4.69
CA LEU A 428 5.08 -15.05 5.00
C LEU A 428 4.31 -13.74 4.80
N GLN A 429 3.24 -13.76 4.00
CA GLN A 429 2.30 -12.65 3.80
C GLN A 429 1.01 -13.18 3.18
N ALA A 430 -0.12 -12.54 3.44
CA ALA A 430 -1.34 -12.69 2.66
C ALA A 430 -2.06 -11.34 2.58
N ARG A 431 -2.53 -10.99 1.39
CA ARG A 431 -3.28 -9.76 1.13
C ARG A 431 -4.30 -9.95 0.02
N PRO A 432 -5.38 -9.14 -0.02
CA PRO A 432 -6.35 -9.20 -1.11
C PRO A 432 -5.70 -8.97 -2.48
N LEU A 433 -5.95 -9.89 -3.40
CA LEU A 433 -5.57 -9.76 -4.79
C LEU A 433 -6.65 -8.97 -5.54
N ARG A 434 -6.25 -7.82 -6.08
CA ARG A 434 -7.10 -7.03 -6.96
C ARG A 434 -7.04 -7.60 -8.36
N VAL A 435 -7.92 -8.54 -8.65
CA VAL A 435 -8.16 -8.96 -10.03
C VAL A 435 -8.94 -7.83 -10.67
N ALA A 436 -8.32 -7.08 -11.60
CA ALA A 436 -9.04 -6.08 -12.37
C ALA A 436 -10.26 -6.76 -12.99
N GLU A 437 -11.46 -6.19 -12.81
CA GLU A 437 -12.59 -6.61 -13.63
C GLU A 437 -12.13 -6.53 -15.07
N GLN A 438 -12.20 -7.66 -15.79
CA GLN A 438 -12.05 -7.64 -17.23
C GLN A 438 -13.09 -6.64 -17.72
N ALA A 439 -12.63 -5.44 -18.07
CA ALA A 439 -13.45 -4.52 -18.83
C ALA A 439 -13.96 -5.35 -20.00
N LEU A 440 -15.29 -5.43 -20.14
CA LEU A 440 -15.92 -6.04 -21.31
C LEU A 440 -15.08 -5.60 -22.51
N PRO A 441 -14.53 -6.54 -23.31
CA PRO A 441 -13.54 -6.20 -24.31
C PRO A 441 -14.13 -5.07 -25.14
N SER A 442 -13.61 -3.85 -24.96
CA SER A 442 -13.91 -2.80 -25.93
C SER A 442 -13.22 -3.32 -27.17
N GLU A 443 -14.01 -3.75 -28.16
CA GLU A 443 -13.53 -4.15 -29.48
C GLU A 443 -12.90 -2.92 -30.16
N ARG A 444 -11.76 -2.47 -29.64
CA ARG A 444 -10.82 -1.65 -30.37
C ARG A 444 -9.85 -2.61 -31.01
N THR A 445 -10.34 -3.28 -32.05
CA THR A 445 -9.50 -4.02 -32.97
C THR A 445 -8.57 -3.01 -33.64
N MET A 446 -7.29 -3.04 -33.26
CA MET A 446 -6.27 -2.39 -34.06
C MET A 446 -6.05 -3.25 -35.30
N GLU A 447 -6.40 -2.75 -36.48
CA GLU A 447 -5.99 -3.36 -37.73
C GLU A 447 -4.46 -3.22 -37.85
N LEU A 448 -3.75 -4.30 -37.54
CA LEU A 448 -2.33 -4.43 -37.86
C LEU A 448 -2.21 -4.48 -39.39
N GLY A 449 -1.32 -3.65 -39.95
CA GLY A 449 -1.02 -3.70 -41.38
C GLY A 449 -0.63 -5.11 -41.79
N LYS A 450 -1.17 -5.59 -42.93
CA LYS A 450 -1.13 -7.01 -43.34
C LYS A 450 0.28 -7.61 -43.54
N ASP A 451 1.34 -6.79 -43.50
CA ASP A 451 2.72 -7.18 -43.86
C ASP A 451 3.76 -6.93 -42.75
N LEU A 452 3.36 -6.82 -41.49
CA LEU A 452 4.33 -6.67 -40.40
C LEU A 452 4.96 -8.03 -40.01
N PRO A 453 6.30 -8.12 -39.90
CA PRO A 453 6.95 -9.33 -39.42
C PRO A 453 6.58 -9.59 -37.95
N VAL A 454 5.99 -10.75 -37.69
CA VAL A 454 5.61 -11.15 -36.33
C VAL A 454 6.86 -11.66 -35.60
N LEU A 455 7.35 -10.87 -34.65
CA LEU A 455 8.55 -11.21 -33.87
C LEU A 455 8.26 -12.25 -32.78
N LEU A 456 7.10 -12.13 -32.13
CA LEU A 456 6.67 -12.99 -31.03
C LEU A 456 5.19 -13.32 -31.20
N LYS A 457 4.86 -14.62 -31.31
CA LYS A 457 3.49 -15.13 -31.34
C LYS A 457 3.36 -16.27 -30.37
N SER A 458 2.35 -16.21 -29.49
CA SER A 458 2.09 -17.25 -28.50
C SER A 458 3.33 -17.58 -27.64
N LYS A 459 4.12 -16.56 -27.32
CA LYS A 459 5.30 -16.64 -26.47
C LYS A 459 5.20 -15.57 -25.39
N GLY A 460 5.57 -15.93 -24.15
CA GLY A 460 5.43 -15.06 -22.98
C GLY A 460 4.09 -15.27 -22.25
N PHE A 461 3.92 -14.57 -21.13
CA PHE A 461 2.68 -14.54 -20.36
C PHE A 461 1.96 -13.21 -20.61
N ILE A 462 0.63 -13.24 -20.76
CA ILE A 462 -0.19 -12.03 -20.88
C ILE A 462 -0.52 -11.56 -19.48
N VAL A 463 0.23 -10.57 -18.99
CA VAL A 463 -0.02 -9.96 -17.67
C VAL A 463 -1.23 -9.02 -17.72
N GLN A 464 -1.43 -8.32 -18.83
CA GLN A 464 -2.59 -7.45 -19.04
C GLN A 464 -3.06 -7.48 -20.49
N THR A 465 -4.37 -7.63 -20.69
CA THR A 465 -5.00 -7.63 -22.02
C THR A 465 -5.15 -6.20 -22.55
N GLY A 466 -4.78 -5.98 -23.80
CA GLY A 466 -4.93 -4.69 -24.47
C GLY A 466 -4.09 -4.63 -25.75
N ALA A 467 -4.25 -3.55 -26.51
CA ALA A 467 -3.41 -3.25 -27.68
C ALA A 467 -2.73 -1.89 -27.47
N GLY A 468 -1.42 -1.86 -27.67
CA GLY A 468 -0.60 -0.65 -27.57
C GLY A 468 0.41 -0.59 -28.70
N ALA A 469 0.68 0.61 -29.20
CA ALA A 469 1.67 0.85 -30.23
C ALA A 469 2.41 2.15 -29.94
N GLY A 470 3.72 2.16 -30.21
CA GLY A 470 4.60 3.26 -29.87
C GLY A 470 6.04 3.01 -30.28
N LYS A 471 6.89 4.01 -30.13
CA LYS A 471 8.33 3.87 -30.35
C LYS A 471 8.89 2.90 -29.29
N VAL A 472 9.69 1.92 -29.73
CA VAL A 472 10.36 1.00 -28.80
C VAL A 472 11.40 1.78 -27.99
N PHE A 473 11.31 1.69 -26.68
CA PHE A 473 12.29 2.21 -25.73
C PHE A 473 12.94 1.04 -24.99
N LEU A 474 14.19 0.74 -25.34
CA LEU A 474 14.96 -0.33 -24.71
C LEU A 474 15.61 0.20 -23.43
N LEU A 475 15.19 -0.32 -22.28
CA LEU A 475 15.75 0.05 -20.99
C LEU A 475 17.10 -0.63 -20.78
N ARG A 476 18.16 0.17 -20.63
CA ARG A 476 19.51 -0.35 -20.32
C ARG A 476 19.89 -0.09 -18.86
N HIS A 477 19.56 1.10 -18.37
CA HIS A 477 19.77 1.52 -16.99
C HIS A 477 18.48 2.13 -16.43
N MET A 478 18.24 1.98 -15.12
CA MET A 478 17.01 2.50 -14.49
C MET A 478 16.87 4.03 -14.63
N ASP A 479 17.99 4.76 -14.66
CA ASP A 479 18.02 6.22 -14.83
C ASP A 479 17.53 6.66 -16.22
N ASP A 480 17.48 5.75 -17.21
CA ASP A 480 16.95 6.06 -18.53
C ASP A 480 15.43 6.36 -18.47
N LEU A 481 14.73 5.89 -17.42
CA LEU A 481 13.29 6.10 -17.23
C LEU A 481 12.92 7.59 -17.10
N ASP A 482 13.82 8.43 -16.61
CA ASP A 482 13.58 9.87 -16.46
C ASP A 482 13.39 10.57 -17.82
N HIS A 483 13.86 9.94 -18.90
CA HIS A 483 13.77 10.43 -20.26
C HIS A 483 12.77 9.63 -21.11
N PHE A 484 11.88 8.85 -20.47
CA PHE A 484 10.93 8.00 -21.15
C PHE A 484 9.95 8.81 -22.01
N PRO A 485 9.86 8.55 -23.33
CA PRO A 485 8.95 9.29 -24.21
C PRO A 485 7.49 8.88 -23.98
N ARG A 486 6.59 9.87 -23.88
CA ARG A 486 5.15 9.61 -23.82
C ARG A 486 4.67 8.83 -25.04
N GLY A 487 3.89 7.78 -24.82
CA GLY A 487 3.35 6.88 -25.85
C GLY A 487 4.35 5.84 -26.37
N ALA A 488 5.48 5.62 -25.69
CA ALA A 488 6.46 4.60 -26.08
C ALA A 488 6.10 3.20 -25.57
N VAL A 489 6.69 2.18 -26.19
CA VAL A 489 6.64 0.78 -25.74
C VAL A 489 7.93 0.48 -24.98
N LEU A 490 7.83 0.23 -23.67
CA LEU A 490 8.98 -0.17 -22.86
C LEU A 490 9.36 -1.61 -23.19
N VAL A 491 10.64 -1.84 -23.47
CA VAL A 491 11.25 -3.16 -23.54
C VAL A 491 12.36 -3.23 -22.50
N ALA A 492 12.25 -4.14 -21.54
CA ALA A 492 13.21 -4.29 -20.45
C ALA A 492 13.56 -5.77 -20.22
N HIS A 493 14.67 -6.03 -19.53
CA HIS A 493 15.02 -7.40 -19.19
C HIS A 493 14.13 -7.95 -18.06
N ASN A 494 13.97 -7.17 -16.98
CA ASN A 494 13.18 -7.56 -15.81
C ASN A 494 12.02 -6.57 -15.60
N ASP A 495 10.97 -7.00 -14.91
CA ASP A 495 9.98 -6.10 -14.31
C ASP A 495 10.59 -5.29 -13.15
N SER A 496 9.97 -4.17 -12.83
CA SER A 496 10.46 -3.29 -11.76
C SER A 496 9.35 -2.40 -11.22
N SER A 497 9.29 -2.25 -9.90
CA SER A 497 8.39 -1.29 -9.25
C SER A 497 8.67 0.16 -9.67
N ASN A 498 9.85 0.47 -10.22
CA ASN A 498 10.16 1.79 -10.75
C ASN A 498 9.37 2.12 -12.03
N PHE A 499 8.81 1.14 -12.73
CA PHE A 499 8.01 1.36 -13.94
C PHE A 499 6.72 2.14 -13.64
N VAL A 500 6.26 2.15 -12.39
CA VAL A 500 5.11 2.96 -11.95
C VAL A 500 5.22 4.43 -12.37
N ARG A 501 6.45 4.97 -12.44
CA ARG A 501 6.74 6.35 -12.84
C ARG A 501 6.33 6.66 -14.27
N ILE A 502 6.42 5.66 -15.15
CA ILE A 502 6.17 5.80 -16.59
C ILE A 502 4.85 5.16 -17.03
N MET A 503 4.23 4.31 -16.22
CA MET A 503 3.00 3.57 -16.55
C MET A 503 1.88 4.46 -17.08
N PRO A 504 1.60 5.66 -16.52
CA PRO A 504 0.57 6.57 -17.07
C PRO A 504 0.87 7.07 -18.48
N PHE A 505 2.12 6.94 -18.94
CA PHE A 505 2.63 7.48 -20.20
C PHE A 505 3.06 6.39 -21.19
N ALA A 506 3.17 5.14 -20.76
CA ALA A 506 3.57 4.02 -21.61
C ALA A 506 2.37 3.48 -22.41
N SER A 507 2.62 3.11 -23.66
CA SER A 507 1.62 2.48 -24.52
C SER A 507 1.59 0.96 -24.38
N ALA A 508 2.73 0.33 -24.08
CA ALA A 508 2.84 -1.09 -23.73
C ALA A 508 4.16 -1.34 -22.98
N ILE A 509 4.24 -2.47 -22.27
CA ILE A 509 5.44 -2.94 -21.57
C ILE A 509 5.69 -4.38 -21.96
N ILE A 510 6.95 -4.71 -22.30
CA ILE A 510 7.42 -6.06 -22.61
C ILE A 510 8.66 -6.32 -21.78
N THR A 511 8.69 -7.42 -21.03
CA THR A 511 9.86 -7.85 -20.26
C THR A 511 10.32 -9.24 -20.68
N ASP A 512 11.63 -9.51 -20.59
CA ASP A 512 12.17 -10.87 -20.82
C ASP A 512 11.84 -11.81 -19.64
N VAL A 513 11.91 -11.26 -18.43
CA VAL A 513 11.68 -11.91 -17.14
C VAL A 513 10.72 -11.03 -16.32
N GLY A 514 9.79 -11.65 -15.60
CA GLY A 514 8.90 -10.96 -14.68
C GLY A 514 7.74 -11.84 -14.21
N THR A 515 7.13 -11.45 -13.09
CA THR A 515 6.03 -12.17 -12.43
C THR A 515 4.65 -11.68 -12.81
#